data_AF-A0A0C6P0A9-F1
#
_entry.id   AF-A0A0C6P0A9-F1
#
_cell.length_a   1.000
_cell.length_b   1.000
_cell.length_c   1.000
_cell.angle_alpha   90.00
_cell.angle_beta   90.00
_cell.angle_gamma   90.00
#
_symmetry.space_group_name_H-M   'P 1'
#
loop_
_entity.id
_entity.type
_entity.pdbx_description
1 polymer ?
#
loop_
_entity_poly.entity_id
_entity_poly.type
_entity_poly.pdbx_seq_one_letter_code
_entity_poly.pdbx_strand_id
1 'polypeptide(L)'
;MSVQSTHRVAGPYSCNGLTKQFPFDFKVFSADEVVAILSDADGVESTLMWGTDYTVALNDNQNANPGGSLTTRQVYGAGYRVTLTSGVTNTQPQTLTNQGGFYPKVLEDALDRQTIQLQQLAEQVGRSVKVGISDVRKPEELLAAIFDSVRQAQDSAAKAQSVGRVTATLFQAVQSVAQEGKERWRELLSVVQQAGGGAAAGTYTKVTVDARGWVTAGTALSESDVPTLPIAKVQGLRQALALKAASSHSHNIDQVEGLQAALNGKAAKQHTHDWSQITGTVNSLGIGQTWQVVSRTSGTTYTNTTGKPIMVHVQSKGDRSVTEASITVQGHALTSQGYNGRTASISAVIPHAANYQVSGAPAMIVRELR
;
A
#
# COMPACT_ATOMS: atom_id res chain seq x y z
N MET A 1 35.48 60.22 92.78
CA MET A 1 36.21 60.54 91.55
C MET A 1 35.19 60.45 90.45
N SER A 2 35.13 61.46 89.58
CA SER A 2 34.17 61.50 88.48
C SER A 2 34.44 60.41 87.44
N VAL A 3 33.42 60.04 86.67
CA VAL A 3 33.53 59.04 85.59
C VAL A 3 34.60 59.43 84.58
N GLN A 4 35.69 58.65 84.50
CA GLN A 4 36.82 58.88 83.58
C GLN A 4 36.78 58.01 82.32
N SER A 5 36.16 56.83 82.39
CA SER A 5 36.04 55.96 81.20
C SER A 5 34.99 56.52 80.25
N THR A 6 35.29 56.52 78.96
CA THR A 6 34.37 56.92 77.88
C THR A 6 33.69 55.72 77.21
N HIS A 7 34.17 54.50 77.47
CA HIS A 7 33.69 53.29 76.84
C HIS A 7 32.80 52.50 77.81
N ARG A 8 31.66 52.00 77.32
CA ARG A 8 30.67 51.28 78.13
C ARG A 8 30.53 49.81 77.78
N VAL A 9 31.32 49.32 76.83
CA VAL A 9 31.28 47.92 76.38
C VAL A 9 32.56 47.21 76.79
N ALA A 10 32.48 45.95 77.20
CA ALA A 10 33.64 45.09 77.42
C ALA A 10 33.47 43.80 76.61
N GLY A 11 34.55 43.33 75.99
CA GLY A 11 34.50 42.26 74.99
C GLY A 11 34.36 42.80 73.55
N PRO A 12 33.82 42.02 72.60
CA PRO A 12 33.27 40.67 72.77
C PRO A 12 34.34 39.64 73.17
N TYR A 13 34.12 38.94 74.28
CA TYR A 13 34.99 37.86 74.74
C TYR A 13 34.65 36.57 74.01
N SER A 14 35.64 35.96 73.35
CA SER A 14 35.46 34.66 72.68
C SER A 14 35.36 33.55 73.73
N CYS A 15 34.33 32.71 73.62
CA CYS A 15 34.14 31.57 74.51
C CYS A 15 34.89 30.34 73.98
N ASN A 16 35.30 29.46 74.88
CA ASN A 16 36.11 28.26 74.59
C ASN A 16 35.54 26.98 75.22
N GLY A 17 34.31 27.02 75.75
CA GLY A 17 33.70 25.93 76.49
C GLY A 17 34.17 25.79 77.94
N LEU A 18 35.05 26.67 78.44
CA LEU A 18 35.65 26.58 79.78
C LEU A 18 35.53 27.88 80.58
N THR A 19 35.79 29.03 79.95
CA THR A 19 35.78 30.34 80.60
C THR A 19 34.37 30.73 81.03
N LYS A 20 34.20 31.09 82.30
CA LYS A 20 32.95 31.65 82.86
C LYS A 20 33.08 33.10 83.31
N GLN A 21 34.31 33.56 83.52
CA GLN A 21 34.57 34.86 84.14
C GLN A 21 35.04 35.87 83.08
N PHE A 22 34.40 37.02 83.06
CA PHE A 22 34.62 38.08 82.07
C PHE A 22 34.79 39.42 82.81
N PRO A 23 35.95 40.10 82.67
CA PRO A 23 36.18 41.38 83.34
C PRO A 23 35.48 42.53 82.61
N PHE A 24 35.26 43.64 83.31
CA PHE A 24 34.90 44.94 82.73
C PHE A 24 35.51 46.06 83.59
N ASP A 25 35.71 47.23 82.99
CA ASP A 25 36.44 48.36 83.58
C ASP A 25 35.58 49.63 83.72
N PHE A 26 34.32 49.60 83.30
CA PHE A 26 33.41 50.74 83.39
C PHE A 26 32.72 50.82 84.76
N LYS A 27 32.54 52.05 85.28
CA LYS A 27 31.86 52.31 86.56
C LYS A 27 30.37 51.97 86.48
N VAL A 28 29.85 51.27 87.48
CA VAL A 28 28.41 51.07 87.75
C VAL A 28 28.11 51.36 89.22
N PHE A 29 26.85 51.61 89.57
CA PHE A 29 26.44 51.88 90.95
C PHE A 29 25.98 50.60 91.67
N SER A 30 25.50 49.62 90.92
CA SER A 30 25.05 48.33 91.45
C SER A 30 25.26 47.20 90.44
N ALA A 31 25.25 45.96 90.93
CA ALA A 31 25.59 44.77 90.15
C ALA A 31 24.56 44.42 89.06
N ASP A 32 23.32 44.87 89.21
CA ASP A 32 22.20 44.75 88.27
C ASP A 32 22.29 45.75 87.11
N GLU A 33 23.13 46.79 87.21
CA GLU A 33 23.39 47.75 86.14
C GLU A 33 24.43 47.25 85.12
N VAL A 34 24.89 46.00 85.22
CA VAL A 34 25.74 45.34 84.22
C VAL A 34 24.90 44.36 83.43
N VAL A 35 24.88 44.51 82.11
CA VAL A 35 24.11 43.67 81.18
C VAL A 35 25.09 42.81 80.39
N ALA A 36 24.80 41.51 80.29
CA ALA A 36 25.51 40.58 79.41
C ALA A 36 24.68 40.20 78.19
N ILE A 37 25.30 40.30 77.03
CA ILE A 37 24.77 39.88 75.75
C ILE A 37 25.58 38.67 75.29
N LEU A 38 24.89 37.58 74.93
CA LEU A 38 25.47 36.40 74.33
C LEU A 38 25.18 36.42 72.83
N SER A 39 26.23 36.43 72.02
CA SER A 39 26.15 36.16 70.58
C SER A 39 26.44 34.67 70.34
N ASP A 40 25.56 33.98 69.63
CA ASP A 40 25.80 32.60 69.21
C ASP A 40 26.79 32.49 68.04
N ALA A 41 27.00 31.27 67.54
CA ALA A 41 27.95 30.99 66.45
C ALA A 41 27.55 31.65 65.11
N ASP A 42 26.25 31.92 64.90
CA ASP A 42 25.70 32.59 63.73
C ASP A 42 25.65 34.12 63.90
N GLY A 43 26.02 34.61 65.08
CA GLY A 43 26.04 36.04 65.42
C GLY A 43 24.70 36.57 65.91
N VAL A 44 23.74 35.70 66.24
CA VAL A 44 22.44 36.12 66.81
C VAL A 44 22.66 36.47 68.29
N GLU A 45 22.24 37.68 68.67
CA GLU A 45 22.39 38.19 70.03
C GLU A 45 21.17 37.90 70.91
N SER A 46 21.42 37.52 72.15
CA SER A 46 20.42 37.35 73.21
C SER A 46 20.90 38.01 74.51
N THR A 47 19.99 38.62 75.25
CA THR A 47 20.32 39.23 76.55
C THR A 47 20.22 38.17 77.64
N LEU A 48 21.29 37.97 78.41
CA LEU A 48 21.29 37.09 79.57
C LEU A 48 20.57 37.77 80.75
N MET A 49 19.89 36.98 81.57
CA MET A 49 19.16 37.48 82.73
C MET A 49 20.08 37.53 83.97
N TRP A 50 20.22 38.73 84.56
CA TRP A 50 20.96 38.91 85.81
C TRP A 50 20.36 38.06 86.94
N GLY A 51 21.21 37.45 87.76
CA GLY A 51 20.80 36.58 88.86
C GLY A 51 20.46 35.14 88.42
N THR A 52 19.94 34.95 87.20
CA THR A 52 19.63 33.62 86.65
C THR A 52 20.81 33.08 85.85
N ASP A 53 21.28 33.80 84.83
CA ASP A 53 22.28 33.30 83.88
C ASP A 53 23.71 33.68 84.26
N TYR A 54 23.87 34.73 85.07
CA TYR A 54 25.17 35.21 85.55
C TYR A 54 25.05 35.96 86.89
N THR A 55 26.20 36.15 87.52
CA THR A 55 26.40 36.99 88.71
C THR A 55 27.51 37.99 88.46
N VAL A 56 27.51 39.11 89.17
CA VAL A 56 28.50 40.18 89.01
C VAL A 56 29.16 40.48 90.36
N ALA A 57 30.49 40.52 90.37
CA ALA A 57 31.29 40.99 91.48
C ALA A 57 31.90 42.34 91.10
N LEU A 58 31.52 43.41 91.82
CA LEU A 58 32.09 44.74 91.63
C LEU A 58 33.39 44.89 92.41
N ASN A 59 34.31 45.70 91.90
CA ASN A 59 35.46 46.14 92.69
C ASN A 59 34.97 46.97 93.90
N ASP A 60 35.63 46.81 95.07
CA ASP A 60 35.23 47.40 96.35
C ASP A 60 34.99 48.92 96.32
N ASN A 61 35.75 49.64 95.49
CA ASN A 61 35.61 51.08 95.33
C ASN A 61 35.51 51.46 93.85
N GLN A 62 34.27 51.56 93.37
CA GLN A 62 33.94 51.99 92.00
C GLN A 62 34.42 53.40 91.63
N ASN A 63 34.85 54.22 92.59
CA ASN A 63 35.45 55.53 92.33
C ASN A 63 36.97 55.47 92.15
N ALA A 64 37.66 54.56 92.83
CA ALA A 64 39.11 54.44 92.76
C ALA A 64 39.56 53.37 91.75
N ASN A 65 38.78 52.30 91.62
CA ASN A 65 39.01 51.20 90.70
C ASN A 65 37.66 50.77 90.07
N PRO A 66 37.15 51.53 89.07
CA PRO A 66 35.91 51.21 88.38
C PRO A 66 35.90 49.78 87.80
N GLY A 67 34.71 49.20 87.65
CA GLY A 67 34.54 47.91 86.98
C GLY A 67 34.43 46.72 87.92
N GLY A 68 34.72 45.53 87.42
CA GLY A 68 34.55 44.29 88.15
C GLY A 68 34.60 43.09 87.23
N SER A 69 33.93 42.02 87.65
CA SER A 69 33.90 40.78 86.91
C SER A 69 32.53 40.13 86.91
N LEU A 70 32.07 39.77 85.72
CA LEU A 70 30.86 38.99 85.50
C LEU A 70 31.21 37.50 85.40
N THR A 71 30.46 36.65 86.08
CA THR A 71 30.60 35.20 86.02
C THR A 71 29.31 34.56 85.50
N THR A 72 29.36 33.93 84.34
CA THR A 72 28.24 33.16 83.78
C THR A 72 28.06 31.85 84.54
N ARG A 73 26.81 31.40 84.70
CA ARG A 73 26.54 30.12 85.39
C ARG A 73 26.88 28.91 84.51
N GLN A 74 26.66 29.05 83.22
CA GLN A 74 27.04 28.06 82.19
C GLN A 74 28.32 28.46 81.46
N VAL A 75 28.98 27.47 80.86
CA VAL A 75 30.04 27.70 79.87
C VAL A 75 29.42 27.74 78.48
N TYR A 76 29.96 28.58 77.61
CA TYR A 76 29.54 28.64 76.20
C TYR A 76 30.65 28.08 75.31
N GLY A 77 30.28 27.32 74.29
CA GLY A 77 31.21 26.65 73.39
C GLY A 77 32.00 27.60 72.49
N ALA A 78 32.97 27.05 71.76
CA ALA A 78 33.67 27.80 70.71
C ALA A 78 32.68 28.33 69.66
N GLY A 79 32.88 29.58 69.22
CA GLY A 79 31.95 30.29 68.33
C GLY A 79 31.05 31.28 69.05
N TYR A 80 30.71 31.03 70.33
CA TYR A 80 29.95 31.99 71.14
C TYR A 80 30.82 33.16 71.61
N ARG A 81 30.18 34.32 71.80
CA ARG A 81 30.82 35.53 72.34
C ARG A 81 29.99 36.14 73.44
N VAL A 82 30.65 36.60 74.51
CA VAL A 82 30.00 37.35 75.59
C VAL A 82 30.43 38.81 75.52
N THR A 83 29.47 39.71 75.44
CA THR A 83 29.69 41.16 75.43
C THR A 83 29.02 41.75 76.65
N LEU A 84 29.75 42.57 77.41
CA LEU A 84 29.23 43.24 78.60
C LEU A 84 28.96 44.70 78.26
N THR A 85 27.87 45.24 78.76
CA THR A 85 27.59 46.67 78.68
C THR A 85 26.94 47.15 79.97
N SER A 86 26.84 48.46 80.16
CA SER A 86 26.08 49.00 81.28
C SER A 86 24.61 49.24 80.91
N GLY A 87 23.74 48.95 81.87
CA GLY A 87 22.28 49.09 81.76
C GLY A 87 21.71 50.07 82.77
N VAL A 88 22.36 51.21 83.01
CA VAL A 88 21.82 52.24 83.90
C VAL A 88 20.51 52.77 83.32
N THR A 89 19.42 52.67 84.07
CA THR A 89 18.11 53.15 83.65
C THR A 89 18.11 54.68 83.49
N ASN A 90 17.44 55.18 82.45
CA ASN A 90 17.31 56.61 82.13
C ASN A 90 16.31 57.33 83.05
N THR A 91 16.58 57.31 84.35
CA THR A 91 15.78 57.95 85.40
C THR A 91 16.68 58.79 86.32
N GLN A 92 16.11 59.83 86.92
CA GLN A 92 16.76 60.60 87.98
C GLN A 92 16.19 60.19 89.35
N PRO A 93 16.91 59.38 90.16
CA PRO A 93 16.40 58.94 91.45
C PRO A 93 16.51 60.01 92.56
N GLN A 94 17.39 61.00 92.40
CA GLN A 94 17.66 62.01 93.42
C GLN A 94 16.66 63.17 93.36
N THR A 95 16.06 63.50 94.51
CA THR A 95 15.21 64.68 94.71
C THR A 95 15.92 65.64 95.65
N LEU A 96 16.21 66.86 95.18
CA LEU A 96 16.83 67.90 95.98
C LEU A 96 15.76 68.83 96.56
N THR A 97 15.81 69.08 97.86
CA THR A 97 14.86 69.96 98.57
C THR A 97 15.50 71.31 98.89
N ASN A 98 14.72 72.38 98.77
CA ASN A 98 15.18 73.71 99.15
C ASN A 98 15.45 73.77 100.66
N GLN A 99 16.54 74.43 101.05
CA GLN A 99 17.01 74.54 102.44
C GLN A 99 17.45 73.21 103.09
N GLY A 100 17.59 72.13 102.30
CA GLY A 100 18.22 70.89 102.74
C GLY A 100 19.74 71.01 102.89
N GLY A 101 20.35 70.07 103.62
CA GLY A 101 21.82 70.01 103.77
C GLY A 101 22.54 69.79 102.43
N PHE A 102 23.72 70.40 102.27
CA PHE A 102 24.56 70.19 101.09
C PHE A 102 25.37 68.90 101.24
N TYR A 103 25.06 67.89 100.43
CA TYR A 103 25.76 66.61 100.40
C TYR A 103 26.50 66.46 99.07
N PRO A 104 27.80 66.84 98.98
CA PRO A 104 28.57 66.80 97.73
C PRO A 104 28.52 65.43 97.05
N LYS A 105 28.59 64.35 97.84
CA LYS A 105 28.56 62.97 97.33
C LYS A 105 27.28 62.66 96.54
N VAL A 106 26.12 63.16 96.98
CA VAL A 106 24.84 62.95 96.29
C VAL A 106 24.83 63.63 94.92
N LEU A 107 25.41 64.83 94.83
CA LEU A 107 25.54 65.56 93.57
C LEU A 107 26.54 64.88 92.62
N GLU A 108 27.70 64.46 93.13
CA GLU A 108 28.70 63.72 92.34
C GLU A 108 28.11 62.41 91.80
N ASP A 109 27.44 61.62 92.65
CA ASP A 109 26.81 60.36 92.20
C ASP A 109 25.69 60.61 91.17
N ALA A 110 24.95 61.72 91.28
CA ALA A 110 23.94 62.11 90.30
C ALA A 110 24.54 62.54 88.95
N LEU A 111 25.60 63.35 88.96
CA LEU A 111 26.30 63.82 87.76
C LEU A 111 27.06 62.67 87.06
N ASP A 112 27.66 61.77 87.83
CA ASP A 112 28.29 60.56 87.31
C ASP A 112 27.25 59.65 86.63
N ARG A 113 26.06 59.49 87.24
CA ARG A 113 24.97 58.72 86.65
C ARG A 113 24.50 59.32 85.32
N GLN A 114 24.33 60.64 85.25
CA GLN A 114 23.96 61.32 84.00
C GLN A 114 25.04 61.16 82.93
N THR A 115 26.31 61.27 83.31
CA THR A 115 27.44 61.05 82.40
C THR A 115 27.43 59.64 81.84
N ILE A 116 27.15 58.63 82.67
CA ILE A 116 27.03 57.23 82.25
C ILE A 116 25.84 57.03 81.30
N GLN A 117 24.68 57.61 81.60
CA GLN A 117 23.51 57.56 80.71
C GLN A 117 23.81 58.17 79.33
N LEU A 118 24.54 59.31 79.30
CA LEU A 118 24.98 59.93 78.04
C LEU A 118 25.96 59.04 77.27
N GLN A 119 26.91 58.40 77.95
CA GLN A 119 27.84 57.47 77.31
C GLN A 119 27.12 56.23 76.75
N GLN A 120 26.10 55.70 77.46
CA GLN A 120 25.26 54.61 76.95
C GLN A 120 24.49 55.03 75.69
N LEU A 121 23.88 56.21 75.70
CA LEU A 121 23.18 56.72 74.52
C LEU A 121 24.15 56.96 73.35
N ALA A 122 25.35 57.48 73.61
CA ALA A 122 26.38 57.66 72.61
C ALA A 122 26.84 56.34 71.99
N GLU A 123 26.92 55.26 72.79
CA GLU A 123 27.21 53.90 72.30
C GLU A 123 26.08 53.39 71.40
N GLN A 124 24.82 53.51 71.84
CA GLN A 124 23.65 53.06 71.08
C GLN A 124 23.51 53.82 69.75
N VAL A 125 23.67 55.14 69.76
CA VAL A 125 23.69 55.98 68.56
C VAL A 125 24.95 55.71 67.71
N GLY A 126 26.05 55.30 68.32
CA GLY A 126 27.27 54.87 67.65
C GLY A 126 27.02 53.67 66.71
N ARG A 127 26.10 52.79 67.11
CA ARG A 127 25.78 51.52 66.43
C ARG A 127 24.52 51.57 65.56
N SER A 128 23.82 52.71 65.52
CA SER A 128 22.66 52.89 64.65
C SER A 128 23.06 53.18 63.19
N VAL A 129 22.12 52.96 62.28
CA VAL A 129 22.26 53.40 60.88
C VAL A 129 22.21 54.92 60.83
N LYS A 130 23.22 55.54 60.21
CA LYS A 130 23.35 56.99 60.08
C LYS A 130 23.13 57.43 58.65
N VAL A 131 22.38 58.51 58.50
CA VAL A 131 22.22 59.25 57.25
C VAL A 131 22.99 60.56 57.35
N GLY A 132 23.41 61.12 56.22
CA GLY A 132 24.10 62.40 56.20
C GLY A 132 23.19 63.52 56.72
N ILE A 133 23.75 64.55 57.36
CA ILE A 133 22.98 65.67 57.92
C ILE A 133 22.16 66.44 56.86
N SER A 134 22.66 66.49 55.63
CA SER A 134 21.99 67.12 54.49
C SER A 134 21.18 66.14 53.66
N ASP A 135 21.17 64.85 54.03
CA ASP A 135 20.33 63.86 53.37
C ASP A 135 18.90 64.02 53.89
N VAL A 136 17.95 64.13 52.96
CA VAL A 136 16.52 64.23 53.28
C VAL A 136 15.93 62.87 53.66
N ARG A 137 16.64 61.78 53.34
CA ARG A 137 16.18 60.42 53.63
C ARG A 137 16.36 60.09 55.10
N LYS A 138 15.39 59.38 55.65
CA LYS A 138 15.48 58.82 57.00
C LYS A 138 16.22 57.48 56.98
N PRO A 139 16.82 57.02 58.10
CA PRO A 139 17.51 55.72 58.16
C PRO A 139 16.68 54.53 57.67
N GLU A 140 15.37 54.53 57.94
CA GLU A 140 14.44 53.51 57.48
C GLU A 140 14.28 53.50 55.95
N GLU A 141 14.31 54.66 55.30
CA GLU A 141 14.23 54.78 53.85
C GLU A 141 15.53 54.36 53.18
N LEU A 142 16.68 54.67 53.80
CA LEU A 142 17.98 54.18 53.34
C LEU A 142 18.05 52.65 53.43
N LEU A 143 17.59 52.06 54.53
CA LEU A 143 17.53 50.60 54.69
C LEU A 143 16.61 49.95 53.66
N ALA A 144 15.42 50.52 53.42
CA ALA A 144 14.51 50.04 52.39
C ALA A 144 15.16 50.08 51.00
N ALA A 145 15.83 51.19 50.65
CA ALA A 145 16.55 51.34 49.39
C ALA A 145 17.68 50.31 49.22
N ILE A 146 18.41 49.99 50.31
CA ILE A 146 19.43 48.94 50.30
C ILE A 146 18.79 47.57 50.03
N PHE A 147 17.70 47.22 50.71
CA PHE A 147 17.01 45.94 50.46
C PHE A 147 16.43 45.85 49.05
N ASP A 148 15.89 46.94 48.52
CA ASP A 148 15.40 46.99 47.15
C ASP A 148 16.54 46.86 46.14
N SER A 149 17.71 47.47 46.41
CA SER A 149 18.91 47.30 45.59
C SER A 149 19.39 45.84 45.58
N VAL A 150 19.37 45.16 46.74
CA VAL A 150 19.69 43.72 46.83
C VAL A 150 18.70 42.90 46.01
N ARG A 151 17.39 43.18 46.10
CA ARG A 151 16.36 42.48 45.31
C ARG A 151 16.57 42.69 43.81
N GLN A 152 16.81 43.92 43.37
CA GLN A 152 17.08 44.24 41.97
C GLN A 152 18.34 43.52 41.44
N ALA A 153 19.38 43.38 42.26
CA ALA A 153 20.56 42.62 41.90
C ALA A 153 20.25 41.12 41.72
N GLN A 154 19.43 40.53 42.59
CA GLN A 154 18.98 39.15 42.47
C GLN A 154 18.13 38.92 41.21
N ASP A 155 17.19 39.82 40.91
CA ASP A 155 16.36 39.76 39.72
C ASP A 155 17.20 39.89 38.43
N SER A 156 18.19 40.79 38.44
CA SER A 156 19.12 40.97 37.32
C SER A 156 19.96 39.70 37.08
N ALA A 157 20.43 39.05 38.15
CA ALA A 157 21.16 37.78 38.06
C ALA A 157 20.28 36.65 37.50
N ALA A 158 19.03 36.54 37.95
CA ALA A 158 18.08 35.54 37.45
C ALA A 158 17.78 35.75 35.95
N LYS A 159 17.62 37.00 35.52
CA LYS A 159 17.42 37.35 34.10
C LYS A 159 18.65 37.02 33.25
N ALA A 160 19.86 37.25 33.75
CA ALA A 160 21.08 36.87 33.04
C ALA A 160 21.20 35.35 32.87
N GLN A 161 20.87 34.57 33.91
CA GLN A 161 20.85 33.11 33.85
C GLN A 161 19.82 32.58 32.86
N SER A 162 18.62 33.16 32.81
CA SER A 162 17.58 32.72 31.88
C SER A 162 17.97 33.00 30.42
N VAL A 163 18.57 34.16 30.13
CA VAL A 163 19.13 34.47 28.80
C VAL A 163 20.20 33.46 28.43
N GLY A 164 21.16 33.17 29.32
CA GLY A 164 22.20 32.17 29.07
C GLY A 164 21.64 30.78 28.75
N ARG A 165 20.60 30.33 29.48
CA ARG A 165 19.91 29.07 29.20
C ARG A 165 19.24 29.06 27.84
N VAL A 166 18.49 30.11 27.50
CA VAL A 166 17.80 30.21 26.19
C VAL A 166 18.80 30.20 25.04
N THR A 167 19.92 30.93 25.15
CA THR A 167 20.98 30.92 24.14
C THR A 167 21.60 29.53 23.99
N ALA A 168 21.88 28.83 25.09
CA ALA A 168 22.42 27.47 25.04
C ALA A 168 21.44 26.48 24.37
N THR A 169 20.15 26.54 24.73
CA THR A 169 19.11 25.69 24.12
C THR A 169 18.96 25.98 22.63
N LEU A 170 18.93 27.26 22.24
CA LEU A 170 18.85 27.65 20.82
C LEU A 170 20.07 27.15 20.04
N PHE A 171 21.26 27.30 20.60
CA PHE A 171 22.49 26.82 19.96
C PHE A 171 22.46 25.30 19.76
N GLN A 172 22.01 24.54 20.77
CA GLN A 172 21.85 23.09 20.66
C GLN A 172 20.82 22.71 19.59
N ALA A 173 19.66 23.38 19.53
CA ALA A 173 18.63 23.14 18.53
C ALA A 173 19.12 23.43 17.10
N VAL A 174 19.86 24.52 16.91
CA VAL A 174 20.47 24.84 15.61
C VAL A 174 21.49 23.76 15.21
N GLN A 175 22.30 23.29 16.16
CA GLN A 175 23.23 22.20 15.89
C GLN A 175 22.53 20.89 15.54
N SER A 176 21.45 20.52 16.23
CA SER A 176 20.73 19.27 15.95
C SER A 176 20.12 19.30 14.54
N VAL A 177 19.43 20.38 14.17
CA VAL A 177 18.87 20.56 12.82
C VAL A 177 19.97 20.51 11.75
N ALA A 178 21.14 21.10 12.02
CA ALA A 178 22.26 21.04 11.09
C ALA A 178 22.82 19.62 10.92
N GLN A 179 22.86 18.81 11.97
CA GLN A 179 23.29 17.41 11.89
C GLN A 179 22.25 16.54 11.17
N GLU A 180 20.97 16.68 11.50
CA GLU A 180 19.87 16.00 10.82
C GLU A 180 19.90 16.29 9.31
N GLY A 181 20.11 17.56 8.92
CA GLY A 181 20.26 17.95 7.53
C GLY A 181 21.44 17.27 6.82
N LYS A 182 22.59 17.13 7.50
CA LYS A 182 23.76 16.41 6.97
C LYS A 182 23.47 14.92 6.79
N GLU A 183 22.78 14.30 7.73
CA GLU A 183 22.42 12.88 7.67
C GLU A 183 21.44 12.61 6.54
N ARG A 184 20.38 13.41 6.42
CA ARG A 184 19.42 13.32 5.31
C ARG A 184 20.09 13.52 3.96
N TRP A 185 21.04 14.45 3.86
CA TRP A 185 21.80 14.64 2.63
C TRP A 185 22.65 13.41 2.27
N ARG A 186 23.30 12.77 3.25
CA ARG A 186 24.05 11.53 3.03
C ARG A 186 23.14 10.39 2.59
N GLU A 187 21.97 10.26 3.21
CA GLU A 187 20.98 9.26 2.83
C GLU A 187 20.53 9.48 1.38
N LEU A 188 20.15 10.70 1.00
CA LEU A 188 19.78 11.05 -0.37
C LEU A 188 20.91 10.71 -1.35
N LEU A 189 22.15 11.08 -1.02
CA LEU A 189 23.31 10.78 -1.85
C LEU A 189 23.48 9.27 -2.04
N SER A 190 23.28 8.48 -0.98
CA SER A 190 23.35 7.02 -1.06
C SER A 190 22.26 6.42 -1.95
N VAL A 191 21.02 6.93 -1.87
CA VAL A 191 19.92 6.51 -2.74
C VAL A 191 20.22 6.84 -4.19
N VAL A 192 20.72 8.04 -4.48
CA VAL A 192 21.11 8.45 -5.84
C VAL A 192 22.26 7.59 -6.38
N GLN A 193 23.23 7.23 -5.53
CA GLN A 193 24.33 6.33 -5.90
C GLN A 193 23.84 4.90 -6.17
N GLN A 194 22.94 4.36 -5.35
CA GLN A 194 22.36 3.03 -5.54
C GLN A 194 21.38 2.95 -6.72
N ALA A 195 20.73 4.06 -7.06
CA ALA A 195 19.88 4.16 -8.25
C ALA A 195 20.69 4.18 -9.55
N GLY A 196 22.02 4.32 -9.47
CA GLY A 196 22.91 4.02 -10.58
C GLY A 196 22.81 2.56 -11.01
N GLY A 197 22.49 2.32 -12.28
CA GLY A 197 22.32 0.96 -12.79
C GLY A 197 23.61 0.14 -12.66
N GLY A 198 23.50 -1.16 -12.39
CA GLY A 198 24.66 -2.07 -12.33
C GLY A 198 25.37 -2.29 -13.68
N ALA A 199 24.96 -1.56 -14.73
CA ALA A 199 25.58 -1.60 -16.04
C ALA A 199 26.84 -0.73 -16.06
N ALA A 200 27.94 -1.29 -16.55
CA ALA A 200 29.15 -0.52 -16.78
C ALA A 200 28.88 0.61 -17.79
N ALA A 201 29.53 1.75 -17.57
CA ALA A 201 29.46 2.90 -18.48
C ALA A 201 29.90 2.49 -19.88
N GLY A 202 29.14 2.91 -20.89
CA GLY A 202 29.42 2.56 -22.28
C GLY A 202 28.20 2.60 -23.19
N THR A 203 28.46 2.41 -24.48
CA THR A 203 27.44 2.33 -25.51
C THR A 203 27.09 0.88 -25.78
N TYR A 204 25.83 0.52 -25.54
CA TYR A 204 25.25 -0.77 -25.91
C TYR A 204 24.48 -0.61 -27.22
N THR A 205 24.00 -1.72 -27.80
CA THR A 205 23.30 -1.72 -29.10
C THR A 205 22.15 -0.72 -29.18
N LYS A 206 21.44 -0.46 -28.08
CA LYS A 206 20.26 0.42 -28.06
C LYS A 206 20.26 1.52 -27.02
N VAL A 207 21.20 1.49 -26.10
CA VAL A 207 21.25 2.43 -24.98
C VAL A 207 22.67 2.86 -24.72
N THR A 208 22.86 4.11 -24.32
CA THR A 208 24.13 4.61 -23.79
C THR A 208 23.98 4.78 -22.30
N VAL A 209 24.96 4.32 -21.54
CA VAL A 209 24.97 4.34 -20.08
C VAL A 209 26.13 5.21 -19.58
N ASP A 210 25.85 6.11 -18.63
CA ASP A 210 26.88 6.99 -18.06
C ASP A 210 27.79 6.29 -17.03
N ALA A 211 28.75 7.05 -16.49
CA ALA A 211 29.67 6.60 -15.42
C ALA A 211 28.96 6.11 -14.15
N ARG A 212 27.70 6.48 -13.97
CA ARG A 212 26.87 6.09 -12.83
C ARG A 212 25.90 4.97 -13.18
N GLY A 213 25.94 4.39 -14.38
CA GLY A 213 25.05 3.30 -14.75
C GLY A 213 23.65 3.72 -15.22
N TRP A 214 23.41 5.02 -15.47
CA TRP A 214 22.12 5.53 -15.94
C TRP A 214 22.06 5.56 -17.46
N VAL A 215 20.92 5.17 -18.03
CA VAL A 215 20.67 5.32 -19.47
C VAL A 215 20.53 6.81 -19.81
N THR A 216 21.45 7.32 -20.63
CA THR A 216 21.51 8.72 -21.05
C THR A 216 20.99 8.96 -22.46
N ALA A 217 20.89 7.89 -23.26
CA ALA A 217 20.29 7.92 -24.59
C ALA A 217 19.76 6.52 -24.94
N GLY A 218 18.70 6.48 -25.76
CA GLY A 218 18.14 5.24 -26.27
C GLY A 218 17.67 5.38 -27.73
N THR A 219 17.70 4.29 -28.49
CA THR A 219 17.12 4.22 -29.83
C THR A 219 15.98 3.20 -29.86
N ALA A 220 14.99 3.43 -30.73
CA ALA A 220 13.86 2.51 -30.88
C ALA A 220 14.34 1.13 -31.38
N LEU A 221 13.61 0.09 -30.94
CA LEU A 221 13.79 -1.25 -31.50
C LEU A 221 13.26 -1.27 -32.93
N SER A 222 14.01 -1.93 -33.80
CA SER A 222 13.68 -2.22 -35.18
C SER A 222 13.73 -3.72 -35.42
N GLU A 223 13.11 -4.16 -36.52
CA GLU A 223 13.08 -5.57 -36.90
C GLU A 223 14.49 -6.18 -37.05
N SER A 224 15.46 -5.37 -37.48
CA SER A 224 16.88 -5.75 -37.57
C SER A 224 17.53 -6.15 -36.25
N ASP A 225 16.95 -5.76 -35.11
CA ASP A 225 17.48 -6.12 -33.79
C ASP A 225 17.06 -7.52 -33.33
N VAL A 226 16.11 -8.13 -34.06
CA VAL A 226 15.67 -9.51 -33.82
C VAL A 226 16.46 -10.41 -34.78
N PRO A 227 17.53 -11.09 -34.32
CA PRO A 227 18.30 -11.97 -35.19
C PRO A 227 17.44 -13.15 -35.65
N THR A 228 17.75 -13.72 -36.81
CA THR A 228 17.17 -15.01 -37.22
C THR A 228 17.58 -16.09 -36.22
N LEU A 229 16.60 -16.66 -35.52
CA LEU A 229 16.83 -17.71 -34.52
C LEU A 229 16.54 -19.10 -35.11
N PRO A 230 17.45 -20.08 -34.94
CA PRO A 230 17.14 -21.48 -35.26
C PRO A 230 15.93 -21.98 -34.45
N ILE A 231 15.09 -22.81 -35.06
CA ILE A 231 13.86 -23.35 -34.42
C ILE A 231 14.13 -24.03 -33.07
N ALA A 232 15.33 -24.59 -32.86
CA ALA A 232 15.75 -25.21 -31.61
C ALA A 232 15.79 -24.24 -30.40
N LYS A 233 15.94 -22.93 -30.65
CA LYS A 233 15.92 -21.90 -29.61
C LYS A 233 14.51 -21.45 -29.22
N VAL A 234 13.48 -21.85 -29.98
CA VAL A 234 12.08 -21.57 -29.65
C VAL A 234 11.47 -22.81 -29.01
N GLN A 235 11.51 -22.85 -27.68
CA GLN A 235 10.99 -23.97 -26.90
C GLN A 235 9.50 -24.22 -27.24
N GLY A 236 9.15 -25.48 -27.53
CA GLY A 236 7.77 -25.89 -27.84
C GLY A 236 7.33 -25.74 -29.30
N LEU A 237 7.97 -24.87 -30.11
CA LEU A 237 7.57 -24.66 -31.51
C LEU A 237 7.70 -25.94 -32.35
N ARG A 238 8.77 -26.72 -32.12
CA ARG A 238 8.99 -27.99 -32.82
C ARG A 238 7.90 -29.02 -32.53
N GLN A 239 7.42 -29.10 -31.29
CA GLN A 239 6.33 -29.99 -30.90
C GLN A 239 4.98 -29.53 -31.46
N ALA A 240 4.71 -28.22 -31.41
CA ALA A 240 3.48 -27.65 -31.96
C ALA A 240 3.36 -27.89 -33.48
N LEU A 241 4.46 -27.73 -34.23
CA LEU A 241 4.48 -27.98 -35.67
C LEU A 241 4.36 -29.48 -36.01
N ALA A 242 5.03 -30.34 -35.23
CA ALA A 242 4.95 -31.80 -35.40
C ALA A 242 3.52 -32.36 -35.23
N LEU A 243 2.64 -31.65 -34.52
CA LEU A 243 1.24 -32.05 -34.31
C LEU A 243 0.27 -31.55 -35.39
N LYS A 244 0.73 -30.73 -36.36
CA LYS A 244 -0.13 -30.17 -37.42
C LYS A 244 -0.25 -31.03 -38.67
N ALA A 245 0.71 -31.90 -38.92
CA ALA A 245 0.63 -32.89 -40.00
C ALA A 245 0.28 -34.25 -39.42
N ALA A 246 -0.98 -34.68 -39.54
CA ALA A 246 -1.34 -36.06 -39.20
C ALA A 246 -0.59 -37.01 -40.15
N SER A 247 0.18 -37.94 -39.58
CA SER A 247 1.03 -38.90 -40.33
C SER A 247 0.22 -39.82 -41.25
N SER A 248 -1.08 -39.97 -40.98
CA SER A 248 -2.07 -40.50 -41.92
C SER A 248 -3.34 -39.67 -41.81
N HIS A 249 -3.91 -39.25 -42.94
CA HIS A 249 -5.25 -38.67 -42.99
C HIS A 249 -6.02 -39.25 -44.19
N SER A 250 -7.34 -39.26 -44.08
CA SER A 250 -8.27 -39.70 -45.13
C SER A 250 -9.26 -38.59 -45.46
N HIS A 251 -9.80 -38.62 -46.68
CA HIS A 251 -10.90 -37.75 -47.10
C HIS A 251 -12.13 -38.60 -47.45
N ASN A 252 -13.30 -38.22 -46.94
CA ASN A 252 -14.57 -38.70 -47.47
C ASN A 252 -14.82 -38.07 -48.86
N ILE A 253 -15.59 -38.74 -49.71
CA ILE A 253 -15.94 -38.24 -51.06
C ILE A 253 -16.54 -36.81 -51.01
N ASP A 254 -17.31 -36.50 -49.98
CA ASP A 254 -17.99 -35.22 -49.76
C ASP A 254 -17.00 -34.06 -49.55
N GLN A 255 -15.76 -34.37 -49.16
CA GLN A 255 -14.69 -33.39 -48.95
C GLN A 255 -13.95 -33.07 -50.26
N VAL A 256 -14.26 -33.78 -51.35
CA VAL A 256 -13.70 -33.54 -52.68
C VAL A 256 -14.78 -32.95 -53.58
N GLU A 257 -14.82 -31.61 -53.61
CA GLU A 257 -15.78 -30.84 -54.41
C GLU A 257 -15.79 -31.31 -55.88
N GLY A 258 -16.97 -31.66 -56.40
CA GLY A 258 -17.17 -32.09 -57.78
C GLY A 258 -17.07 -33.61 -58.05
N LEU A 259 -16.48 -34.41 -57.15
CA LEU A 259 -16.34 -35.86 -57.37
C LEU A 259 -17.70 -36.59 -57.37
N GLN A 260 -18.60 -36.20 -56.48
CA GLN A 260 -19.97 -36.74 -56.42
C GLN A 260 -20.76 -36.47 -57.71
N ALA A 261 -20.58 -35.28 -58.31
CA ALA A 261 -21.24 -34.90 -59.56
C ALA A 261 -20.70 -35.69 -60.76
N ALA A 262 -19.38 -35.88 -60.83
CA ALA A 262 -18.73 -36.65 -61.90
C ALA A 262 -19.17 -38.12 -61.92
N LEU A 263 -19.34 -38.74 -60.74
CA LEU A 263 -19.83 -40.12 -60.61
C LEU A 263 -21.32 -40.24 -60.97
N ASN A 264 -22.15 -39.30 -60.50
CA ASN A 264 -23.59 -39.31 -60.80
C ASN A 264 -23.89 -39.11 -62.30
N GLY A 265 -22.97 -38.52 -63.07
CA GLY A 265 -23.14 -38.30 -64.52
C GLY A 265 -22.85 -39.50 -65.43
N LYS A 266 -22.34 -40.63 -64.92
CA LYS A 266 -21.89 -41.76 -65.75
C LYS A 266 -22.98 -42.73 -66.21
N ALA A 267 -24.17 -42.72 -65.61
CA ALA A 267 -25.30 -43.56 -66.02
C ALA A 267 -26.46 -42.70 -66.53
N ALA A 268 -26.67 -42.66 -67.85
CA ALA A 268 -27.82 -41.93 -68.41
C ALA A 268 -29.13 -42.61 -67.98
N LYS A 269 -29.98 -41.85 -67.28
CA LYS A 269 -31.20 -42.34 -66.62
C LYS A 269 -32.28 -42.86 -67.58
N GLN A 270 -32.17 -42.60 -68.90
CA GLN A 270 -33.01 -43.19 -69.95
C GLN A 270 -32.23 -43.29 -71.28
N HIS A 271 -32.32 -44.44 -71.96
CA HIS A 271 -31.87 -44.64 -73.36
C HIS A 271 -32.83 -45.57 -74.10
N THR A 272 -32.85 -45.52 -75.44
CA THR A 272 -33.72 -46.33 -76.31
C THR A 272 -32.91 -47.10 -77.37
N HIS A 273 -33.53 -48.14 -77.95
CA HIS A 273 -32.98 -48.93 -79.06
C HIS A 273 -33.93 -48.93 -80.25
N ASP A 274 -33.37 -48.94 -81.46
CA ASP A 274 -34.13 -49.11 -82.70
C ASP A 274 -34.38 -50.60 -82.98
N TRP A 275 -35.46 -50.93 -83.70
CA TRP A 275 -35.89 -52.32 -83.95
C TRP A 275 -34.84 -53.12 -84.73
N SER A 276 -34.02 -52.42 -85.53
CA SER A 276 -32.85 -52.96 -86.24
C SER A 276 -31.73 -53.46 -85.32
N GLN A 277 -31.72 -53.05 -84.05
CA GLN A 277 -30.70 -53.37 -83.06
C GLN A 277 -31.10 -54.58 -82.18
N ILE A 278 -32.24 -55.23 -82.49
CA ILE A 278 -32.76 -56.40 -81.78
C ILE A 278 -32.53 -57.66 -82.65
N THR A 279 -31.54 -58.48 -82.30
CA THR A 279 -31.27 -59.77 -82.95
C THR A 279 -32.11 -60.91 -82.33
N GLY A 280 -32.89 -61.66 -83.14
CA GLY A 280 -33.62 -62.87 -82.68
C GLY A 280 -35.09 -63.05 -83.13
N THR A 281 -35.65 -62.22 -84.01
CA THR A 281 -37.05 -62.34 -84.49
C THR A 281 -37.13 -63.11 -85.81
N VAL A 282 -37.53 -64.39 -85.74
CA VAL A 282 -37.64 -65.30 -86.89
C VAL A 282 -39.08 -65.39 -87.42
N ASN A 283 -39.24 -65.15 -88.74
CA ASN A 283 -40.34 -65.64 -89.59
C ASN A 283 -41.77 -65.08 -89.37
N SER A 284 -41.93 -63.76 -89.29
CA SER A 284 -43.24 -63.11 -89.27
C SER A 284 -43.89 -63.05 -90.67
N LEU A 285 -45.20 -63.35 -90.74
CA LEU A 285 -46.01 -63.27 -91.96
C LEU A 285 -46.07 -61.82 -92.46
N GLY A 286 -45.83 -61.60 -93.76
CA GLY A 286 -45.96 -60.31 -94.42
C GLY A 286 -44.69 -59.45 -94.52
N ILE A 287 -43.62 -59.77 -93.78
CA ILE A 287 -42.33 -59.07 -93.94
C ILE A 287 -41.63 -59.58 -95.21
N GLY A 288 -41.57 -58.70 -96.21
CA GLY A 288 -40.92 -58.97 -97.50
C GLY A 288 -41.57 -60.08 -98.33
N GLN A 289 -42.89 -60.31 -98.17
CA GLN A 289 -43.67 -61.29 -98.97
C GLN A 289 -44.59 -60.58 -99.97
N THR A 290 -44.90 -61.23 -101.10
CA THR A 290 -45.77 -60.69 -102.16
C THR A 290 -46.81 -61.72 -102.64
N TRP A 291 -47.99 -61.25 -103.08
CA TRP A 291 -49.03 -62.13 -103.62
C TRP A 291 -48.68 -62.60 -105.03
N GLN A 292 -48.73 -63.90 -105.24
CA GLN A 292 -48.44 -64.54 -106.52
C GLN A 292 -49.57 -65.50 -106.90
N VAL A 293 -49.97 -65.52 -108.17
CA VAL A 293 -50.87 -66.55 -108.70
C VAL A 293 -50.05 -67.81 -108.98
N VAL A 294 -50.51 -68.97 -108.51
CA VAL A 294 -49.78 -70.24 -108.63
C VAL A 294 -50.64 -71.30 -109.31
N SER A 295 -50.00 -72.18 -110.08
CA SER A 295 -50.66 -73.34 -110.68
C SER A 295 -50.65 -74.50 -109.67
N ARG A 296 -51.84 -74.95 -109.25
CA ARG A 296 -52.02 -76.08 -108.33
C ARG A 296 -53.13 -76.98 -108.87
N THR A 297 -52.92 -78.29 -108.80
CA THR A 297 -53.88 -79.30 -109.24
C THR A 297 -54.77 -79.69 -108.07
N SER A 298 -56.09 -79.77 -108.34
CA SER A 298 -57.09 -80.11 -107.33
C SER A 298 -56.78 -81.44 -106.65
N GLY A 299 -56.81 -81.47 -105.31
CA GLY A 299 -56.58 -82.68 -104.49
C GLY A 299 -55.11 -83.12 -104.36
N THR A 300 -54.15 -82.41 -104.96
CA THR A 300 -52.72 -82.72 -104.83
C THR A 300 -52.13 -82.09 -103.56
N THR A 301 -51.28 -82.83 -102.83
CA THR A 301 -50.57 -82.33 -101.63
C THR A 301 -49.34 -81.53 -102.00
N TYR A 302 -49.22 -80.35 -101.40
CA TYR A 302 -48.07 -79.45 -101.50
C TYR A 302 -47.52 -79.13 -100.10
N THR A 303 -46.25 -78.73 -99.99
CA THR A 303 -45.62 -78.32 -98.73
C THR A 303 -45.17 -76.86 -98.82
N ASN A 304 -45.42 -76.05 -97.79
CA ASN A 304 -44.85 -74.70 -97.73
C ASN A 304 -43.34 -74.75 -97.41
N THR A 305 -42.49 -74.57 -98.41
CA THR A 305 -41.04 -74.62 -98.26
C THR A 305 -40.36 -73.24 -98.17
N THR A 306 -41.11 -72.14 -98.03
CA THR A 306 -40.56 -70.77 -98.19
C THR A 306 -39.74 -70.23 -97.01
N GLY A 307 -39.51 -71.04 -95.98
CA GLY A 307 -38.81 -70.65 -94.75
C GLY A 307 -39.65 -69.81 -93.77
N LYS A 308 -40.84 -69.35 -94.17
CA LYS A 308 -41.77 -68.56 -93.34
C LYS A 308 -43.23 -68.94 -93.63
N PRO A 309 -44.18 -68.58 -92.76
CA PRO A 309 -45.60 -68.80 -93.05
C PRO A 309 -46.00 -68.12 -94.37
N ILE A 310 -46.88 -68.75 -95.15
CA ILE A 310 -47.51 -68.16 -96.35
C ILE A 310 -49.01 -68.11 -96.17
N MET A 311 -49.69 -67.22 -96.87
CA MET A 311 -51.16 -67.28 -96.96
C MET A 311 -51.57 -67.81 -98.32
N VAL A 312 -52.36 -68.87 -98.35
CA VAL A 312 -52.91 -69.46 -99.58
C VAL A 312 -54.37 -69.08 -99.69
N HIS A 313 -54.78 -68.62 -100.86
CA HIS A 313 -56.15 -68.28 -101.20
C HIS A 313 -56.60 -69.08 -102.42
N VAL A 314 -57.73 -69.76 -102.31
CA VAL A 314 -58.34 -70.57 -103.37
C VAL A 314 -59.68 -69.97 -103.73
N GLN A 315 -59.91 -69.85 -105.02
CA GLN A 315 -61.15 -69.35 -105.59
C GLN A 315 -61.66 -70.32 -106.65
N SER A 316 -62.93 -70.71 -106.57
CA SER A 316 -63.59 -71.62 -107.51
C SER A 316 -64.77 -70.94 -108.19
N LYS A 317 -64.86 -71.09 -109.52
CA LYS A 317 -65.89 -70.45 -110.36
C LYS A 317 -66.53 -71.47 -111.32
N GLY A 318 -67.83 -71.32 -111.54
CA GLY A 318 -68.58 -72.15 -112.47
C GLY A 318 -70.07 -71.79 -112.53
N ASP A 319 -70.77 -72.35 -113.51
CA ASP A 319 -72.19 -72.15 -113.81
C ASP A 319 -73.10 -73.22 -113.18
N ARG A 320 -72.54 -74.13 -112.38
CA ARG A 320 -73.29 -75.16 -111.66
C ARG A 320 -74.14 -74.57 -110.52
N SER A 321 -75.19 -75.32 -110.14
CA SER A 321 -76.02 -74.99 -108.96
C SER A 321 -75.22 -74.90 -107.66
N VAL A 322 -74.05 -75.55 -107.56
CA VAL A 322 -73.09 -75.39 -106.47
C VAL A 322 -71.67 -75.31 -107.04
N THR A 323 -70.89 -74.31 -106.61
CA THR A 323 -69.43 -74.26 -106.75
C THR A 323 -68.79 -74.44 -105.38
N GLU A 324 -67.63 -75.09 -105.34
CA GLU A 324 -66.92 -75.37 -104.08
C GLU A 324 -65.45 -75.02 -104.21
N ALA A 325 -64.88 -74.46 -103.14
CA ALA A 325 -63.45 -74.24 -102.96
C ALA A 325 -63.06 -74.78 -101.58
N SER A 326 -61.94 -75.50 -101.50
CA SER A 326 -61.42 -75.98 -100.24
C SER A 326 -59.91 -75.89 -100.15
N ILE A 327 -59.43 -75.68 -98.92
CA ILE A 327 -58.03 -75.81 -98.56
C ILE A 327 -57.98 -76.78 -97.39
N THR A 328 -57.22 -77.85 -97.54
CA THR A 328 -56.93 -78.76 -96.44
C THR A 328 -55.53 -78.46 -95.95
N VAL A 329 -55.35 -78.12 -94.67
CA VAL A 329 -54.02 -77.89 -94.08
C VAL A 329 -53.78 -78.94 -93.02
N GLN A 330 -52.71 -79.72 -93.18
CA GLN A 330 -52.36 -80.83 -92.28
C GLN A 330 -53.55 -81.78 -91.96
N GLY A 331 -54.40 -82.04 -92.95
CA GLY A 331 -55.55 -82.94 -92.81
C GLY A 331 -56.86 -82.28 -92.37
N HIS A 332 -56.86 -80.99 -91.99
CA HIS A 332 -58.08 -80.25 -91.67
C HIS A 332 -58.64 -79.53 -92.89
N ALA A 333 -59.79 -79.99 -93.38
CA ALA A 333 -60.44 -79.41 -94.55
C ALA A 333 -61.24 -78.16 -94.16
N LEU A 334 -60.85 -77.03 -94.75
CA LEU A 334 -61.62 -75.80 -94.75
C LEU A 334 -62.35 -75.74 -96.09
N THR A 335 -63.69 -75.74 -96.06
CA THR A 335 -64.53 -75.75 -97.26
C THR A 335 -65.40 -74.50 -97.33
N SER A 336 -65.64 -74.02 -98.54
CA SER A 336 -66.50 -72.89 -98.85
C SER A 336 -67.33 -73.25 -100.07
N GLN A 337 -68.64 -73.02 -100.00
CA GLN A 337 -69.58 -73.34 -101.07
C GLN A 337 -70.34 -72.09 -101.50
N GLY A 338 -70.51 -71.95 -102.81
CA GLY A 338 -71.35 -70.93 -103.44
C GLY A 338 -72.50 -71.58 -104.20
N TYR A 339 -73.72 -71.10 -104.01
CA TYR A 339 -74.92 -71.63 -104.68
C TYR A 339 -75.32 -70.75 -105.87
N ASN A 340 -76.03 -71.35 -106.83
CA ASN A 340 -76.59 -70.68 -108.03
C ASN A 340 -75.53 -69.96 -108.88
N GLY A 341 -74.42 -70.64 -109.20
CA GLY A 341 -73.35 -70.09 -110.05
C GLY A 341 -72.45 -69.03 -109.39
N ARG A 342 -72.60 -68.77 -108.09
CA ARG A 342 -71.74 -67.82 -107.35
C ARG A 342 -70.35 -68.42 -107.08
N THR A 343 -69.35 -67.56 -106.96
CA THR A 343 -67.94 -67.93 -106.70
C THR A 343 -67.74 -68.36 -105.25
N ALA A 344 -67.15 -69.54 -105.02
CA ALA A 344 -66.65 -69.96 -103.71
C ALA A 344 -65.20 -69.49 -103.53
N SER A 345 -64.83 -69.01 -102.34
CA SER A 345 -63.46 -68.59 -102.05
C SER A 345 -63.09 -68.88 -100.60
N ILE A 346 -61.82 -69.20 -100.35
CA ILE A 346 -61.31 -69.48 -99.00
C ILE A 346 -59.82 -69.16 -98.90
N SER A 347 -59.36 -68.73 -97.73
CA SER A 347 -57.94 -68.50 -97.43
C SER A 347 -57.52 -69.25 -96.18
N ALA A 348 -56.27 -69.67 -96.13
CA ALA A 348 -55.63 -70.20 -94.93
C ALA A 348 -54.16 -69.79 -94.86
N VAL A 349 -53.65 -69.60 -93.65
CA VAL A 349 -52.20 -69.47 -93.42
C VAL A 349 -51.61 -70.87 -93.35
N ILE A 350 -50.57 -71.11 -94.13
CA ILE A 350 -49.83 -72.36 -94.16
C ILE A 350 -48.48 -72.11 -93.47
N PRO A 351 -48.26 -72.67 -92.27
CA PRO A 351 -46.95 -72.59 -91.61
C PRO A 351 -45.83 -73.14 -92.49
N HIS A 352 -44.60 -72.72 -92.24
CA HIS A 352 -43.46 -73.34 -92.91
C HIS A 352 -43.39 -74.85 -92.60
N ALA A 353 -43.05 -75.64 -93.61
CA ALA A 353 -43.02 -77.10 -93.63
C ALA A 353 -44.38 -77.80 -93.48
N ALA A 354 -45.50 -77.07 -93.41
CA ALA A 354 -46.83 -77.67 -93.36
C ALA A 354 -47.29 -78.13 -94.76
N ASN A 355 -47.92 -79.29 -94.80
CA ASN A 355 -48.58 -79.82 -96.00
C ASN A 355 -49.98 -79.25 -96.15
N TYR A 356 -50.38 -78.90 -97.36
CA TYR A 356 -51.71 -78.45 -97.70
C TYR A 356 -52.15 -78.97 -99.07
N GLN A 357 -53.45 -79.13 -99.23
CA GLN A 357 -54.12 -79.45 -100.49
C GLN A 357 -55.11 -78.35 -100.81
N VAL A 358 -55.35 -78.14 -102.09
CA VAL A 358 -56.33 -77.17 -102.59
C VAL A 358 -57.26 -77.88 -103.56
N SER A 359 -58.54 -77.54 -103.54
CA SER A 359 -59.52 -78.09 -104.47
C SER A 359 -60.57 -77.06 -104.82
N GLY A 360 -61.09 -77.16 -106.04
CA GLY A 360 -62.26 -76.40 -106.45
C GLY A 360 -62.93 -76.96 -107.70
N ALA A 361 -64.26 -76.94 -107.72
CA ALA A 361 -65.08 -77.42 -108.83
C ALA A 361 -66.16 -76.38 -109.25
N PRO A 362 -66.44 -76.21 -110.57
CA PRO A 362 -65.84 -76.95 -111.69
C PRO A 362 -64.42 -76.48 -112.09
N ALA A 363 -64.00 -75.27 -111.72
CA ALA A 363 -62.65 -74.76 -112.02
C ALA A 363 -62.08 -73.92 -110.86
N MET A 364 -60.75 -73.93 -110.68
CA MET A 364 -60.05 -73.34 -109.52
C MET A 364 -58.90 -72.40 -109.93
N ILE A 365 -58.73 -71.30 -109.19
CA ILE A 365 -57.56 -70.39 -109.23
C ILE A 365 -56.97 -70.29 -107.82
N VAL A 366 -55.64 -70.38 -107.70
CA VAL A 366 -54.93 -70.33 -106.41
C VAL A 366 -53.91 -69.19 -106.39
N ARG A 367 -53.85 -68.47 -105.27
CA ARG A 367 -52.87 -67.39 -105.00
C ARG A 367 -52.17 -67.63 -103.68
N GLU A 368 -50.89 -67.31 -103.60
CA GLU A 368 -50.08 -67.46 -102.39
C GLU A 368 -49.36 -66.13 -102.09
N LEU A 369 -49.42 -65.67 -100.83
CA LEU A 369 -48.58 -64.60 -100.30
C LEU A 369 -47.30 -65.22 -99.77
N ARG A 370 -46.19 -65.08 -100.51
CA ARG A 370 -44.92 -65.71 -100.16
C ARG A 370 -43.71 -64.81 -100.28
#